data_AF-L8Y0S1-F1
#
_entry.id   AF-L8Y0S1-F1
#
_cell.length_a   1.000
_cell.length_b   1.000
_cell.length_c   1.000
_cell.angle_alpha   90.00
_cell.angle_beta   90.00
_cell.angle_gamma   90.00
#
_symmetry.space_group_name_H-M   'P 1'
#
loop_
_entity.id
_entity.type
_entity.pdbx_description
1 polymer ?
#
loop_
_entity_poly.entity_id
_entity_poly.type
_entity_poly.pdbx_seq_one_letter_code
_entity_poly.pdbx_strand_id
1 'polypeptide(L)'
;MIEESFANNRNAIMKLPNVKTERIGLTHGLLVSCLQALCEILPITDNVKAKASSYIHELAIEREQDLVSDHPVIDQFWDVYDYFKELSENNKYYRVNHSANDDVIAIKLNEFHALAKENNQSLEDIKLIKKILSTSIRYPYIGTNTVRSAIRDGKPTYCHIFMKNKENS
;
A
#
# COMPACT_ATOMS: atom_id res chain seq x y z
N MET A 1 12.66 -28.19 23.64
CA MET A 1 12.40 -28.86 22.34
C MET A 1 11.21 -28.26 21.59
N ILE A 2 9.98 -28.26 22.12
CA ILE A 2 8.81 -27.66 21.41
C ILE A 2 8.88 -26.12 21.37
N GLU A 3 9.15 -25.47 22.52
CA GLU A 3 9.27 -24.00 22.59
C GLU A 3 10.41 -23.45 21.71
N GLU A 4 11.51 -24.20 21.63
CA GLU A 4 12.66 -23.87 20.79
C GLU A 4 12.35 -24.00 19.29
N SER A 5 11.62 -25.05 18.90
CA SER A 5 11.13 -25.22 17.52
C SER A 5 10.23 -24.06 17.10
N PHE A 6 9.25 -23.70 17.95
CA PHE A 6 8.38 -22.55 17.67
C PHE A 6 9.14 -21.24 17.58
N ALA A 7 10.05 -20.96 18.51
CA ALA A 7 10.85 -19.73 18.48
C ALA A 7 11.69 -19.63 17.20
N ASN A 8 12.29 -20.74 16.75
CA ASN A 8 13.03 -20.80 15.50
C ASN A 8 12.14 -20.53 14.28
N ASN A 9 10.97 -21.16 14.20
CA ASN A 9 10.04 -20.96 13.10
C ASN A 9 9.48 -19.54 13.07
N ARG A 10 9.10 -18.97 14.22
CA ARG A 10 8.70 -17.55 14.33
C ARG A 10 9.81 -16.63 13.81
N ASN A 11 11.05 -16.85 14.25
CA ASN A 11 12.19 -16.04 13.83
C ASN A 11 12.49 -16.19 12.34
N ALA A 12 12.25 -17.37 11.74
CA ALA A 12 12.36 -17.57 10.30
C ALA A 12 11.31 -16.74 9.55
N ILE A 13 10.05 -16.74 10.00
CA ILE A 13 8.99 -15.88 9.43
C ILE A 13 9.35 -14.39 9.53
N MET A 14 9.82 -13.94 10.70
CA MET A 14 10.19 -12.53 10.92
C MET A 14 11.42 -12.08 10.10
N LYS A 15 12.17 -13.02 9.50
CA LYS A 15 13.29 -12.73 8.59
C LYS A 15 12.87 -12.72 7.11
N LEU A 16 11.62 -13.09 6.80
CA LEU A 16 11.11 -13.04 5.43
C LEU A 16 11.02 -11.60 4.93
N PRO A 17 11.14 -11.37 3.61
CA PRO A 17 11.05 -10.03 3.04
C PRO A 17 9.76 -9.32 3.44
N ASN A 18 9.90 -8.07 3.87
CA ASN A 18 8.81 -7.15 4.22
C ASN A 18 7.95 -7.52 5.44
N VAL A 19 8.09 -8.71 6.03
CA VAL A 19 7.37 -9.11 7.25
C VAL A 19 7.89 -8.32 8.46
N LYS A 20 7.01 -7.58 9.12
CA LYS A 20 7.32 -6.72 10.28
C LYS A 20 6.30 -6.88 11.41
N THR A 21 5.10 -7.35 11.10
CA THR A 21 4.01 -7.47 12.06
C THR A 21 4.21 -8.69 12.97
N GLU A 22 4.36 -8.46 14.27
CA GLU A 22 4.60 -9.51 15.27
C GLU A 22 3.55 -10.64 15.20
N ARG A 23 2.28 -10.28 15.00
CA ARG A 23 1.19 -11.26 14.90
C ARG A 23 1.37 -12.21 13.71
N ILE A 24 1.89 -11.71 12.58
CA ILE A 24 2.18 -12.55 11.40
C ILE A 24 3.27 -13.56 11.73
N GLY A 25 4.34 -13.13 12.42
CA GLY A 25 5.38 -14.01 12.93
C GLY A 25 4.85 -15.12 13.83
N LEU A 26 4.00 -14.76 14.80
CA LEU A 26 3.38 -15.71 15.72
C LEU A 26 2.48 -16.73 15.00
N THR A 27 1.58 -16.25 14.14
CA THR A 27 0.60 -17.11 13.45
C THR A 27 1.28 -18.07 12.49
N HIS A 28 2.16 -17.58 11.61
CA HIS A 28 2.77 -18.43 10.58
C HIS A 28 3.89 -19.30 11.16
N GLY A 29 4.61 -18.81 12.19
CA GLY A 29 5.57 -19.63 12.92
C GLY A 29 4.90 -20.81 13.62
N LEU A 30 3.69 -20.61 14.15
CA LEU A 30 2.90 -21.69 14.74
C LEU A 30 2.44 -22.70 13.67
N LEU A 31 1.96 -22.24 12.50
CA LEU A 31 1.58 -23.12 11.40
C LEU A 31 2.74 -24.02 10.93
N VAL A 32 3.95 -23.47 10.78
CA VAL A 32 5.15 -24.25 10.45
C VAL A 32 5.47 -25.26 11.55
N SER A 33 5.33 -24.86 12.82
CA SER A 33 5.56 -25.76 13.98
C SER A 33 4.55 -26.91 14.01
N CYS A 34 3.28 -26.64 13.70
CA CYS A 34 2.23 -27.67 13.58
C CYS A 34 2.52 -28.62 12.42
N LEU A 35 2.95 -28.11 11.26
CA LEU A 35 3.37 -28.95 10.13
C LEU A 35 4.52 -29.87 10.52
N GLN A 36 5.54 -29.35 11.23
CA GLN A 36 6.66 -30.16 11.72
C GLN A 36 6.17 -31.25 12.68
N ALA A 37 5.29 -30.93 13.62
CA ALA A 37 4.71 -31.91 14.53
C ALA A 37 3.87 -32.99 13.80
N LEU A 38 3.12 -32.61 12.75
CA LEU A 38 2.38 -33.57 11.92
C LEU A 38 3.32 -34.54 11.19
N CYS A 39 4.50 -34.09 10.76
CA CYS A 39 5.49 -34.94 10.09
C CYS A 39 6.09 -36.01 11.02
N GLU A 40 6.02 -35.83 12.35
CA GLU A 40 6.45 -36.85 13.32
C GLU A 40 5.44 -38.01 13.45
N ILE A 41 4.19 -37.79 13.05
CA ILE A 41 3.08 -38.73 13.24
C ILE A 41 2.64 -39.36 11.92
N LEU A 42 2.70 -38.58 10.83
CA LEU A 42 2.24 -38.98 9.50
C LEU A 42 3.42 -39.19 8.56
N PRO A 43 3.32 -40.09 7.57
CA PRO A 43 4.36 -40.34 6.58
C PRO A 43 4.43 -39.22 5.53
N ILE A 44 4.70 -37.99 5.97
CA ILE A 44 4.86 -36.81 5.12
C ILE A 44 6.31 -36.80 4.63
N THR A 45 6.51 -36.87 3.31
CA THR A 45 7.86 -36.78 2.73
C THR A 45 8.48 -35.40 2.95
N ASP A 46 9.82 -35.35 3.04
CA ASP A 46 10.56 -34.09 3.16
C ASP A 46 10.24 -33.09 2.04
N ASN A 47 9.97 -33.57 0.83
CA ASN A 47 9.56 -32.74 -0.30
C ASN A 47 8.21 -32.04 -0.05
N VAL A 48 7.23 -32.78 0.49
CA VAL A 48 5.91 -32.21 0.83
C VAL A 48 6.03 -31.23 1.99
N LYS A 49 6.81 -31.57 3.01
CA LYS A 49 7.11 -30.67 4.14
C LYS A 49 7.73 -29.36 3.65
N ALA A 50 8.75 -29.44 2.80
CA ALA A 50 9.42 -28.26 2.24
C ALA A 50 8.46 -27.37 1.45
N LYS A 51 7.65 -27.95 0.55
CA LYS A 51 6.64 -27.21 -0.23
C LYS A 51 5.60 -26.52 0.65
N ALA A 52 5.07 -27.24 1.65
CA ALA A 52 4.08 -26.69 2.55
C ALA A 52 4.67 -25.57 3.43
N SER A 53 5.91 -25.72 3.91
CA SER A 53 6.61 -24.63 4.62
C SER A 53 6.83 -23.41 3.74
N SER A 54 7.28 -23.60 2.49
CA SER A 54 7.43 -22.49 1.53
C SER A 54 6.11 -21.77 1.28
N TYR A 55 5.02 -22.52 1.11
CA TYR A 55 3.70 -21.92 0.91
C TYR A 55 3.23 -21.11 2.14
N ILE A 56 3.49 -21.60 3.37
CA ILE A 56 3.21 -20.83 4.59
C ILE A 56 4.03 -19.53 4.65
N HIS A 57 5.27 -19.54 4.16
CA HIS A 57 6.10 -18.33 4.07
C HIS A 57 5.54 -17.33 3.06
N GLU A 58 5.07 -17.80 1.90
CA GLU A 58 4.42 -16.96 0.88
C GLU A 58 3.16 -16.30 1.45
N LEU A 59 2.29 -17.07 2.14
CA LEU A 59 1.11 -16.54 2.81
C LEU A 59 1.46 -15.49 3.88
N ALA A 60 2.56 -15.66 4.60
CA ALA A 60 2.99 -14.67 5.59
C ALA A 60 3.37 -13.33 4.94
N ILE A 61 4.05 -13.39 3.79
CA ILE A 61 4.47 -12.21 3.03
C ILE A 61 3.24 -11.50 2.44
N GLU A 62 2.34 -12.25 1.80
CA GLU A 62 1.09 -11.73 1.26
C GLU A 62 0.25 -11.07 2.35
N ARG A 63 0.13 -11.72 3.51
CA ARG A 63 -0.65 -11.18 4.62
C ARG A 63 -0.07 -9.89 5.18
N GLU A 64 1.24 -9.75 5.21
CA GLU A 64 1.86 -8.49 5.62
C GLU A 64 1.51 -7.39 4.62
N GLN A 65 1.60 -7.67 3.32
CA GLN A 65 1.23 -6.71 2.27
C GLN A 65 -0.23 -6.26 2.40
N ASP A 66 -1.15 -7.19 2.66
CA ASP A 66 -2.57 -6.86 2.87
C ASP A 66 -2.82 -6.01 4.12
N LEU A 67 -1.97 -6.12 5.15
CA LEU A 67 -2.08 -5.32 6.37
C LEU A 67 -1.49 -3.92 6.21
N VAL A 68 -0.70 -3.68 5.16
CA VAL A 68 -0.09 -2.38 4.91
C VAL A 68 -1.14 -1.45 4.33
N SER A 69 -1.81 -0.70 5.20
CA SER A 69 -2.73 0.37 4.82
C SER A 69 -2.05 1.73 4.92
N ASP A 70 -2.57 2.70 4.16
CA ASP A 70 -2.17 4.09 4.30
C ASP A 70 -2.43 4.62 5.72
N HIS A 71 -1.65 5.62 6.13
CA HIS A 71 -1.97 6.40 7.33
C HIS A 71 -3.37 7.02 7.15
N PRO A 72 -4.25 7.09 8.18
CA PRO A 72 -5.64 7.55 8.01
C PRO A 72 -5.80 8.88 7.26
N VAL A 73 -4.90 9.84 7.52
CA VAL A 73 -4.82 11.12 6.79
C VAL A 73 -4.57 10.95 5.27
N ILE A 74 -3.69 10.03 4.88
CA ILE A 74 -3.35 9.75 3.48
C ILE A 74 -4.47 8.93 2.83
N ASP A 75 -5.07 8.02 3.57
CA ASP A 75 -6.23 7.26 3.13
C ASP A 75 -7.40 8.21 2.78
N GLN A 76 -7.74 9.13 3.69
CA GLN A 76 -8.74 10.17 3.45
C GLN A 76 -8.36 11.08 2.28
N PHE A 77 -7.09 11.45 2.14
CA PHE A 77 -6.61 12.23 0.99
C PHE A 77 -6.93 11.54 -0.33
N TRP A 78 -6.74 10.23 -0.40
CA TRP A 78 -7.04 9.45 -1.60
C TRP A 78 -8.53 9.24 -1.82
N ASP A 79 -9.31 9.03 -0.77
CA ASP A 79 -10.77 8.93 -0.90
C ASP A 79 -11.37 10.22 -1.48
N VAL A 80 -10.88 11.39 -1.05
CA VAL A 80 -11.29 12.68 -1.62
C VAL A 80 -10.81 12.83 -3.08
N TYR A 81 -9.63 12.32 -3.41
CA TYR A 81 -9.15 12.30 -4.80
C TYR A 81 -10.04 11.42 -5.69
N ASP A 82 -10.38 10.21 -5.24
CA ASP A 82 -11.21 9.26 -5.99
C ASP A 82 -12.63 9.82 -6.17
N TYR A 83 -13.19 10.47 -5.15
CA TYR A 83 -14.44 11.22 -5.26
C TYR A 83 -14.40 12.29 -6.37
N PHE A 84 -13.35 13.11 -6.42
CA PHE A 84 -13.21 14.11 -7.48
C PHE A 84 -12.94 13.51 -8.85
N LYS A 85 -12.22 12.39 -8.91
CA LYS A 85 -11.98 11.64 -10.14
C LYS A 85 -13.31 11.18 -10.76
N GLU A 86 -14.20 10.59 -9.97
CA GLU A 86 -15.55 10.17 -10.40
C GLU A 86 -16.38 11.36 -10.91
N LEU A 87 -16.42 12.46 -10.15
CA LEU A 87 -17.14 13.67 -10.58
C LEU A 87 -16.57 14.28 -11.86
N SER A 88 -15.27 14.12 -12.09
CA SER A 88 -14.58 14.70 -13.25
C SER A 88 -14.98 14.08 -14.59
N GLU A 89 -15.55 12.88 -14.57
CA GLU A 89 -16.10 12.20 -15.75
C GLU A 89 -17.23 13.01 -16.38
N ASN A 90 -18.06 13.63 -15.53
CA ASN A 90 -19.22 14.43 -15.95
C ASN A 90 -18.90 15.92 -16.02
N ASN A 91 -17.99 16.41 -15.16
CA ASN A 91 -17.65 17.82 -15.09
C ASN A 91 -16.15 18.04 -14.87
N LYS A 92 -15.48 18.56 -15.92
CA LYS A 92 -14.04 18.86 -15.91
C LYS A 92 -13.59 19.79 -14.79
N TYR A 93 -14.49 20.55 -14.15
CA TYR A 93 -14.20 21.36 -12.97
C TYR A 93 -13.54 20.55 -11.84
N TYR A 94 -13.98 19.29 -11.64
CA TYR A 94 -13.48 18.42 -10.59
C TYR A 94 -12.17 17.71 -10.96
N ARG A 95 -11.61 17.96 -12.14
CA ARG A 95 -10.39 17.27 -12.57
C ARG A 95 -9.18 17.83 -11.83
N VAL A 96 -8.61 17.04 -10.93
CA VAL A 96 -7.47 17.42 -10.07
C VAL A 96 -6.13 16.80 -10.50
N ASN A 97 -6.14 15.82 -11.41
CA ASN A 97 -4.93 15.21 -11.96
C ASN A 97 -4.37 16.05 -13.11
N HIS A 98 -3.21 16.67 -12.89
CA HIS A 98 -2.45 17.44 -13.88
C HIS A 98 -1.63 16.57 -14.84
N SER A 99 -1.45 15.28 -14.55
CA SER A 99 -0.71 14.38 -15.45
C SER A 99 -1.54 14.06 -16.69
N ALA A 100 -0.89 14.05 -17.85
CA ALA A 100 -1.42 13.46 -19.08
C ALA A 100 -0.92 12.01 -19.29
N ASN A 101 0.03 11.56 -18.46
CA ASN A 101 0.54 10.19 -18.48
C ASN A 101 -0.34 9.31 -17.60
N ASP A 102 -0.84 8.21 -18.17
CA ASP A 102 -1.71 7.25 -17.51
C ASP A 102 -1.03 6.42 -16.43
N ASP A 103 0.31 6.39 -16.36
CA ASP A 103 1.07 5.70 -15.31
C ASP A 103 1.22 6.51 -14.01
N VAL A 104 0.96 7.82 -14.04
CA VAL A 104 1.21 8.69 -12.88
C VAL A 104 0.05 9.66 -12.59
N ILE A 105 -0.06 10.03 -11.32
CA ILE A 105 -0.97 11.07 -10.83
C ILE A 105 -0.12 12.28 -10.44
N ALA A 106 -0.48 13.48 -10.91
CA ALA A 106 0.17 14.72 -10.52
C ALA A 106 -0.85 15.67 -9.89
N ILE A 107 -0.71 15.96 -8.59
CA ILE A 107 -1.65 16.79 -7.83
C ILE A 107 -0.98 18.09 -7.42
N LYS A 108 -1.60 19.22 -7.74
CA LYS A 108 -1.21 20.51 -7.14
C LYS A 108 -1.89 20.66 -5.79
N LEU A 109 -1.15 20.32 -4.74
CA LEU A 109 -1.71 20.09 -3.40
C LEU A 109 -2.51 21.26 -2.82
N ASN A 110 -2.04 22.50 -2.97
CA ASN A 110 -2.77 23.66 -2.45
C ASN A 110 -4.12 23.89 -3.17
N GLU A 111 -4.19 23.58 -4.47
CA GLU A 111 -5.43 23.73 -5.24
C GLU A 111 -6.40 22.59 -4.94
N PHE A 112 -5.87 21.37 -4.83
CA PHE A 112 -6.65 20.21 -4.38
C PHE A 112 -7.26 20.44 -3.00
N HIS A 113 -6.48 20.97 -2.04
CA HIS A 113 -6.96 21.26 -0.69
C HIS A 113 -8.04 22.36 -0.67
N ALA A 114 -7.88 23.41 -1.48
CA ALA A 114 -8.89 24.46 -1.63
C ALA A 114 -10.19 23.90 -2.23
N LEU A 115 -10.09 23.10 -3.30
CA LEU A 115 -11.23 22.49 -3.97
C LEU A 115 -11.97 21.52 -3.04
N ALA A 116 -11.26 20.73 -2.25
CA ALA A 116 -11.84 19.86 -1.22
C ALA A 116 -12.68 20.68 -0.24
N LYS A 117 -12.13 21.78 0.30
CA LYS A 117 -12.82 22.67 1.21
C LYS A 117 -14.07 23.31 0.58
N GLU A 118 -13.99 23.74 -0.67
CA GLU A 118 -15.12 24.31 -1.41
C GLU A 118 -16.28 23.33 -1.60
N ASN A 119 -15.96 22.03 -1.72
CA ASN A 119 -16.94 20.96 -1.92
C ASN A 119 -17.29 20.21 -0.63
N ASN A 120 -17.02 20.82 0.54
CA ASN A 120 -17.28 20.25 1.87
C ASN A 120 -16.65 18.87 2.09
N GLN A 121 -15.55 18.58 1.40
CA GLN A 121 -14.74 17.39 1.66
C GLN A 121 -13.78 17.68 2.81
N SER A 122 -13.73 16.76 3.77
CA SER A 122 -12.83 16.90 4.92
C SER A 122 -11.42 16.47 4.53
N LEU A 123 -10.46 17.37 4.70
CA LEU A 123 -9.03 17.07 4.62
C LEU A 123 -8.35 17.66 5.84
N GLU A 124 -7.37 16.92 6.33
CA GLU A 124 -6.49 17.33 7.41
C GLU A 124 -5.62 18.54 7.03
N ASP A 125 -4.89 19.08 8.00
CA ASP A 125 -4.03 20.24 7.79
C ASP A 125 -2.99 19.96 6.68
N ILE A 126 -2.87 20.91 5.74
CA ILE A 126 -1.99 20.75 4.59
C ILE A 126 -0.52 20.56 4.96
N LYS A 127 -0.06 21.09 6.11
CA LYS A 127 1.30 20.86 6.62
C LYS A 127 1.48 19.42 7.08
N LEU A 128 0.47 18.85 7.73
CA LEU A 128 0.49 17.44 8.11
C LEU A 128 0.52 16.57 6.84
N ILE A 129 -0.39 16.80 5.90
CA ILE A 129 -0.44 16.07 4.62
C ILE A 129 0.93 16.12 3.91
N LYS A 130 1.54 17.31 3.77
CA LYS A 130 2.89 17.47 3.18
C LYS A 130 3.97 16.65 3.88
N LYS A 131 3.88 16.49 5.21
CA LYS A 131 4.87 15.76 6.00
C LYS A 131 4.80 14.25 5.80
N ILE A 132 3.61 13.70 5.61
CA ILE A 132 3.38 12.24 5.54
C ILE A 132 3.00 11.75 4.14
N LEU A 133 2.89 12.64 3.15
CA LEU A 133 2.61 12.29 1.75
C LEU A 133 3.57 11.25 1.17
N SER A 134 4.84 11.28 1.59
CA SER A 134 5.85 10.32 1.16
C SER A 134 5.63 8.90 1.70
N THR A 135 4.75 8.71 2.68
CA THR A 135 4.43 7.38 3.22
C THR A 135 3.27 6.72 2.49
N SER A 136 2.80 7.30 1.37
CA SER A 136 1.66 6.74 0.66
C SER A 136 1.96 5.38 0.06
N ILE A 137 1.04 4.44 0.28
CA ILE A 137 1.05 3.07 -0.20
C ILE A 137 0.10 2.90 -1.39
N ARG A 138 -1.15 3.39 -1.30
CA ARG A 138 -2.18 3.21 -2.35
C ARG A 138 -1.69 3.71 -3.71
N TYR A 139 -1.07 4.89 -3.72
CA TYR A 139 -0.37 5.43 -4.87
C TYR A 139 1.03 5.89 -4.44
N PRO A 140 2.09 5.09 -4.71
CA PRO A 140 3.43 5.36 -4.21
C PRO A 140 3.95 6.75 -4.61
N TYR A 141 4.40 7.53 -3.63
CA TYR A 141 4.91 8.88 -3.87
C TYR A 141 6.28 8.85 -4.54
N ILE A 142 6.41 9.50 -5.70
CA ILE A 142 7.64 9.54 -6.50
C ILE A 142 8.45 10.81 -6.19
N GLY A 143 7.78 11.92 -5.89
CA GLY A 143 8.45 13.19 -5.60
C GLY A 143 7.64 14.41 -6.03
N THR A 144 8.31 15.55 -6.11
CA THR A 144 7.73 16.79 -6.64
C THR A 144 8.43 17.21 -7.93
N ASN A 145 7.66 17.63 -8.92
CA ASN A 145 8.21 18.22 -10.15
C ASN A 145 7.21 19.16 -10.82
N THR A 146 7.70 20.00 -11.73
CA THR A 146 6.87 20.78 -12.63
C THR A 146 6.42 19.90 -13.80
N VAL A 147 5.11 19.71 -13.94
CA VAL A 147 4.50 18.94 -15.04
C VAL A 147 3.82 19.86 -16.04
N ARG A 148 3.68 19.41 -17.28
CA ARG A 148 2.81 20.04 -18.28
C ARG A 148 1.36 19.66 -17.96
N SER A 149 0.61 20.61 -17.42
CA SER A 149 -0.72 20.33 -16.85
C SER A 149 -1.76 19.99 -17.91
N ALA A 150 -2.30 18.77 -17.84
CA ALA A 150 -3.41 18.31 -18.68
C ALA A 150 -4.70 19.12 -18.51
N ILE A 151 -4.90 19.76 -17.34
CA ILE A 151 -6.10 20.55 -17.03
C ILE A 151 -5.94 22.05 -17.29
N ARG A 152 -4.77 22.48 -17.75
CA ARG A 152 -4.45 23.91 -18.00
C ARG A 152 -3.78 24.10 -19.35
N ASP A 153 -4.19 23.32 -20.34
CA ASP A 153 -3.69 23.42 -21.72
C ASP A 153 -2.15 23.40 -21.80
N GLY A 154 -1.50 22.53 -21.01
CA GLY A 154 -0.05 22.36 -21.01
C GLY A 154 0.74 23.42 -20.23
N LYS A 155 0.08 24.31 -19.48
CA LYS A 155 0.79 25.27 -18.59
C LYS A 155 1.65 24.54 -17.55
N PRO A 156 2.93 24.93 -17.37
CA PRO A 156 3.79 24.35 -16.34
C PRO A 156 3.18 24.51 -14.95
N THR A 157 3.07 23.42 -14.20
CA THR A 157 2.47 23.40 -12.87
C THR A 157 3.29 22.54 -11.92
N TYR A 158 3.66 23.08 -10.76
CA TYR A 158 4.39 22.34 -9.73
C TYR A 158 3.42 21.41 -8.97
N CYS A 159 3.71 20.11 -9.01
CA CYS A 159 2.84 19.07 -8.49
C CYS A 159 3.61 18.06 -7.62
N HIS A 160 2.87 17.41 -6.72
CA HIS A 160 3.26 16.17 -6.06
C HIS A 160 2.87 15.00 -6.98
N ILE A 161 3.79 14.08 -7.21
CA ILE A 161 3.68 13.02 -8.23
C ILE A 161 3.65 11.65 -7.55
N PHE A 162 2.73 10.81 -7.99
CA PHE A 162 2.49 9.47 -7.47
C PHE A 162 2.38 8.47 -8.62
N MET A 163 2.81 7.23 -8.37
CA MET A 163 2.67 6.13 -9.31
C MET A 163 1.25 5.57 -9.23
N LYS A 164 0.62 5.30 -10.37
CA LYS A 164 -0.57 4.44 -10.39
C LYS A 164 -0.11 2.99 -10.38
N ASN A 165 -0.71 2.20 -9.50
CA ASN A 165 -0.58 0.76 -9.61
C ASN A 165 -1.25 0.35 -10.92
N LYS A 166 -0.55 -0.41 -11.77
CA LYS A 166 -1.18 -1.02 -12.93
C LYS A 166 -2.21 -1.99 -12.39
N GLU A 167 -3.50 -1.67 -12.53
CA GLU A 167 -4.53 -2.68 -12.42
C GLU A 167 -4.18 -3.74 -13.46
N ASN A 168 -3.87 -4.96 -13.00
CA ASN A 168 -3.66 -6.09 -13.88
C ASN A 168 -4.99 -6.32 -14.63
N SER A 169 -5.06 -5.82 -15.87
CA SER A 169 -6.12 -6.13 -16.82
C SER A 169 -6.05 -7.59 -17.25
#